data_AF-A0A4Q7CIV4-F1
#
_entry.id   AF-A0A4Q7CIV4-F1
#
_cell.length_a   1.000
_cell.length_b   1.000
_cell.length_c   1.000
_cell.angle_alpha   90.00
_cell.angle_beta   90.00
_cell.angle_gamma   90.00
#
_symmetry.space_group_name_H-M   'P 1'
#
loop_
_entity.id
_entity.type
_entity.pdbx_description
1 polymer ?
#
loop_
_entity_poly.entity_id
_entity_poly.type
_entity_poly.pdbx_seq_one_letter_code
_entity_poly.pdbx_strand_id
1 'polypeptide(L)'
;IWDMCLWNKTDNKVELPNGAVFLFKGLDTPEKIKSIKGISDIVMAEASEFTLNDYTQLTLRLRERNHVNKQIFLMFNPVPQLNWVYKYFFEHGEPMENVMIRQ
;
A
#
# COMPACT_ATOMS: atom_id res chain seq x y z
N ILE A 1 9.67 -14.04 -19.88
CA ILE A 1 8.76 -13.07 -19.23
C ILE A 1 9.54 -11.86 -18.74
N TRP A 2 10.60 -12.03 -17.95
CA TRP A 2 11.40 -10.92 -17.44
C TRP A 2 11.98 -9.99 -18.52
N ASP A 3 12.47 -10.55 -19.62
CA ASP A 3 13.02 -9.76 -20.74
C ASP A 3 11.99 -8.92 -21.50
N MET A 4 10.70 -9.16 -21.25
CA MET A 4 9.60 -8.42 -21.87
C MET A 4 9.11 -7.26 -21.00
N CYS A 5 9.62 -7.14 -19.76
CA CYS A 5 9.24 -6.06 -18.85
C CYS A 5 10.08 -4.81 -19.12
N LEU A 6 9.45 -3.64 -19.11
CA LEU A 6 10.15 -2.36 -19.23
C LEU A 6 10.48 -1.82 -17.84
N TRP A 7 11.78 -1.73 -17.52
CA TRP A 7 12.26 -1.16 -16.26
C TRP A 7 12.67 0.30 -16.46
N ASN A 8 12.02 1.22 -15.74
CA ASN A 8 12.50 2.59 -15.55
C ASN A 8 13.14 2.74 -14.16
N LYS A 9 14.47 2.88 -14.12
CA LYS A 9 15.26 2.93 -12.88
C LYS A 9 15.14 4.27 -12.16
N THR A 10 14.91 5.35 -12.90
CA THR A 10 14.78 6.70 -12.32
C THR A 10 13.47 6.82 -11.55
N ASP A 11 12.38 6.31 -12.13
CA ASP A 11 11.04 6.40 -11.53
C ASP A 11 10.70 5.19 -10.65
N ASN A 12 11.61 4.20 -10.56
CA ASN A 12 11.40 2.90 -9.92
C ASN A 12 10.05 2.27 -10.34
N LYS A 13 9.88 2.14 -11.66
CA LYS A 13 8.66 1.62 -12.30
C LYS A 13 9.00 0.39 -13.13
N VAL A 14 8.18 -0.66 -13.05
CA VAL A 14 8.22 -1.84 -13.91
C VAL A 14 6.91 -1.98 -14.63
N GLU A 15 6.94 -1.98 -15.96
CA GLU A 15 5.77 -2.22 -16.81
C GLU A 15 5.82 -3.63 -17.40
N LEU A 16 4.71 -4.35 -17.22
CA LEU A 16 4.53 -5.71 -17.71
C LEU A 16 3.99 -5.71 -19.15
N PRO A 17 4.16 -6.82 -19.91
CA PRO A 17 3.69 -6.91 -21.29
C PRO A 17 2.17 -6.74 -21.48
N ASN A 18 1.39 -6.95 -20.43
CA ASN A 18 -0.06 -6.74 -20.41
C ASN A 18 -0.46 -5.30 -20.07
N GLY A 19 0.49 -4.37 -19.92
CA GLY A 19 0.27 -2.97 -19.56
C GLY A 19 0.11 -2.73 -18.06
N ALA A 20 0.17 -3.76 -17.21
CA ALA A 20 0.17 -3.58 -15.76
C ALA A 20 1.47 -2.89 -15.31
N VAL A 21 1.37 -2.01 -14.32
CA VAL A 21 2.49 -1.21 -13.85
C VAL A 21 2.70 -1.42 -12.36
N PHE A 22 3.90 -1.82 -11.97
CA PHE A 22 4.39 -1.76 -10.61
C PHE A 22 5.16 -0.47 -10.39
N LEU A 23 4.78 0.29 -9.36
CA LEU A 23 5.46 1.50 -8.93
C LEU A 23 6.02 1.29 -7.53
N PHE A 24 7.34 1.40 -7.39
CA PHE A 24 8.02 1.25 -6.10
C PHE A 24 8.39 2.63 -5.56
N LYS A 25 7.89 2.98 -4.37
CA LYS A 25 8.20 4.23 -3.70
C LYS A 25 8.41 4.02 -2.21
N GLY A 26 9.50 4.58 -1.68
CA GLY A 26 9.62 4.87 -0.25
C GLY A 26 8.73 6.06 0.11
N LEU A 27 8.14 6.04 1.31
CA LEU A 27 7.27 7.11 1.82
C LEU A 27 7.98 7.92 2.90
N ASP A 28 9.23 8.28 2.64
CA ASP A 28 10.07 9.08 3.52
C ASP A 28 9.64 10.55 3.59
N THR A 29 8.90 11.06 2.60
CA THR A 29 8.33 12.41 2.65
C THR A 29 6.83 12.45 2.29
N PRO A 30 6.02 13.33 2.91
CA PRO A 30 4.60 13.46 2.61
C PRO A 30 4.30 13.80 1.14
N GLU A 31 5.19 14.52 0.46
CA GLU A 31 5.08 14.88 -0.96
C GLU A 31 5.04 13.63 -1.85
N LYS A 32 5.80 12.59 -1.48
CA LYS A 32 5.85 11.34 -2.25
C LYS A 32 4.50 10.63 -2.25
N ILE A 33 3.79 10.58 -1.12
CA ILE A 33 2.43 10.00 -1.04
C ILE A 33 1.43 10.81 -1.88
N LYS A 34 1.54 12.15 -1.86
CA LYS A 34 0.64 13.03 -2.63
C LYS A 34 0.80 12.89 -4.15
N SER A 35 1.99 12.50 -4.60
CA SER A 35 2.28 12.29 -6.03
C SER A 35 1.67 11.03 -6.62
N ILE A 36 1.21 10.09 -5.78
CA ILE A 36 0.67 8.79 -6.21
C ILE A 36 -0.75 8.96 -6.74
N LYS A 37 -1.01 8.50 -7.97
CA LYS A 37 -2.31 8.54 -8.68
C LYS A 37 -2.48 7.29 -9.54
N GLY A 38 -3.71 6.93 -9.92
CA GLY A 38 -3.94 5.83 -10.87
C GLY A 38 -3.68 4.45 -10.28
N ILE A 39 -3.89 4.26 -8.98
CA ILE A 39 -3.55 3.01 -8.29
C ILE A 39 -4.78 2.12 -8.13
N SER A 40 -4.65 0.86 -8.56
CA SER A 40 -5.62 -0.19 -8.29
C SER A 40 -5.38 -0.87 -6.95
N ASP A 41 -4.12 -1.09 -6.60
CA ASP A 41 -3.71 -1.89 -5.44
C ASP A 41 -2.48 -1.28 -4.76
N ILE A 42 -2.45 -1.34 -3.43
CA ILE A 42 -1.31 -0.87 -2.63
C ILE A 42 -0.78 -2.03 -1.80
N VAL A 43 0.53 -2.23 -1.82
CA VAL A 43 1.21 -3.18 -0.93
C VAL A 43 2.15 -2.40 -0.02
N MET A 44 1.85 -2.40 1.28
CA MET A 44 2.68 -1.81 2.32
C MET A 44 3.50 -2.91 2.99
N ALA A 45 4.74 -3.08 2.54
CA ALA A 45 5.72 -3.89 3.23
C ALA A 45 6.19 -3.17 4.50
N GLU A 46 6.48 -3.91 5.57
CA GLU A 46 6.90 -3.35 6.87
C GLU A 46 5.95 -2.24 7.37
N ALA A 47 4.64 -2.48 7.28
CA ALA A 47 3.61 -1.46 7.57
C ALA A 47 3.75 -0.84 8.98
N SER A 48 4.34 -1.58 9.93
CA SER A 48 4.63 -1.12 11.29
C SER A 48 5.59 0.08 11.38
N GLU A 49 6.45 0.28 10.37
CA GLU A 49 7.44 1.36 10.30
C GLU A 49 6.85 2.68 9.76
N PHE A 50 5.63 2.65 9.24
CA PHE A 50 4.91 3.83 8.77
C PHE A 50 4.10 4.46 9.89
N THR A 51 3.48 5.60 9.61
CA THR A 51 2.50 6.19 10.51
C THR A 51 1.07 5.89 10.06
N LEU A 52 0.12 5.95 10.99
CA LEU A 52 -1.31 5.87 10.67
C LEU A 52 -1.74 6.95 9.64
N ASN A 53 -1.10 8.11 9.67
CA ASN A 53 -1.36 9.18 8.70
C ASN A 53 -0.93 8.77 7.29
N ASP A 54 0.21 8.08 7.14
CA ASP A 54 0.67 7.60 5.83
C ASP A 54 -0.31 6.58 5.24
N TYR A 55 -0.72 5.60 6.06
CA TYR A 55 -1.78 4.65 5.70
C TYR A 55 -3.07 5.37 5.29
N THR A 56 -3.50 6.35 6.10
CA THR A 56 -4.71 7.13 5.80
C THR A 56 -4.58 7.86 4.46
N GLN A 57 -3.47 8.54 4.20
CA GLN A 57 -3.24 9.23 2.92
C GLN A 57 -3.24 8.26 1.72
N LEU A 58 -2.69 7.06 1.87
CA LEU A 58 -2.72 6.01 0.84
C LEU A 58 -4.16 5.55 0.56
N THR A 59 -4.99 5.35 1.58
CA THR A 59 -6.42 5.01 1.37
C THR A 59 -7.17 6.10 0.59
N LEU A 60 -6.78 7.38 0.75
CA LEU A 60 -7.34 8.48 -0.04
C LEU A 60 -6.92 8.41 -1.53
N ARG A 61 -5.75 7.86 -1.83
CA ARG A 61 -5.27 7.66 -3.23
C ARG A 61 -5.95 6.48 -3.91
N LEU A 62 -6.43 5.51 -3.14
CA LEU A 62 -7.16 4.34 -3.64
C LEU A 62 -8.64 4.65 -3.95
N ARG A 63 -8.91 5.73 -4.68
CA ARG A 63 -10.28 6.19 -5.00
C ARG A 63 -10.59 6.24 -6.49
N GLU A 64 -9.62 5.93 -7.35
CA GLU A 64 -9.77 5.94 -8.80
C GLU A 64 -11.00 5.13 -9.22
N ARG A 65 -11.92 5.74 -10.00
CA ARG A 65 -13.17 5.09 -10.42
C ARG A 65 -12.96 3.99 -11.45
N ASN A 66 -11.84 4.02 -12.16
CA ASN A 66 -11.53 3.08 -13.24
C ASN A 66 -11.18 1.68 -12.74
N HIS A 67 -10.85 1.52 -11.46
CA HIS A 67 -10.56 0.23 -10.85
C HIS A 67 -11.75 -0.21 -9.99
N VAL A 68 -12.38 -1.33 -10.36
CA VAL A 68 -13.56 -1.87 -9.67
C VAL A 68 -13.14 -2.55 -8.36
N ASN A 69 -12.11 -3.38 -8.42
CA ASN A 69 -11.56 -4.08 -7.26
C ASN A 69 -10.31 -3.33 -6.80
N LYS A 70 -10.38 -2.77 -5.60
CA LYS A 70 -9.32 -1.95 -5.00
C LYS A 70 -8.93 -2.54 -3.66
N GLN A 71 -7.65 -2.79 -3.45
CA GLN A 71 -7.18 -3.46 -2.24
C GLN A 71 -5.92 -2.79 -1.67
N ILE A 72 -5.79 -2.83 -0.35
CA ILE A 72 -4.55 -2.50 0.35
C ILE A 72 -4.11 -3.76 1.10
N PHE A 73 -2.89 -4.19 0.84
CA PHE A 73 -2.23 -5.28 1.53
C PHE A 73 -1.21 -4.71 2.50
N LEU A 74 -1.33 -5.06 3.78
CA LEU A 74 -0.37 -4.66 4.81
C LEU A 74 0.36 -5.90 5.28
N MET A 75 1.69 -5.85 5.27
CA MET A 75 2.56 -6.90 5.75
C MET A 75 3.45 -6.30 6.84
N PHE A 76 3.46 -6.91 8.02
CA PHE A 76 4.23 -6.43 9.17
C PHE A 76 4.57 -7.60 10.09
N ASN A 77 5.64 -7.45 10.86
CA ASN A 77 6.01 -8.39 11.92
C ASN A 77 5.18 -8.12 13.18
N PRO A 78 5.09 -9.05 14.14
CA PRO A 78 4.44 -8.77 15.42
C PRO A 78 4.98 -7.49 16.07
N VAL A 79 4.07 -6.62 16.52
CA VAL A 79 4.40 -5.30 17.08
C VAL A 79 3.88 -5.16 18.52
N PRO A 80 4.47 -4.25 19.34
CA PRO A 80 3.93 -3.90 20.64
C PRO A 80 2.55 -3.23 20.54
N GLN A 81 1.77 -3.29 21.62
CA GLN A 81 0.43 -2.69 21.68
C GLN A 81 0.41 -1.16 21.46
N LEU A 82 1.55 -0.48 21.66
CA LEU A 82 1.66 0.95 21.42
C LEU A 82 1.67 1.31 19.93
N ASN A 83 2.07 0.37 19.05
CA ASN A 83 2.20 0.60 17.61
C ASN A 83 0.83 0.85 16.97
N TRP A 84 0.79 1.72 15.97
CA TRP A 84 -0.45 2.11 15.31
C TRP A 84 -1.17 0.95 14.63
N VAL A 85 -0.44 -0.02 14.06
CA VAL A 85 -1.04 -1.17 13.38
C VAL A 85 -1.87 -1.99 14.37
N TYR A 86 -1.31 -2.22 15.57
CA TYR A 86 -2.04 -2.90 16.65
C TYR A 86 -3.28 -2.10 17.06
N LYS A 87 -3.10 -0.81 17.35
CA LYS A 87 -4.21 0.06 17.78
C LYS A 87 -5.34 0.13 16.77
N TYR A 88 -4.99 0.25 15.49
CA TYR A 88 -5.97 0.46 14.43
C TYR A 88 -6.72 -0.82 14.06
N PHE A 89 -6.01 -1.95 13.95
CA PHE A 89 -6.60 -3.20 13.43
C PHE A 89 -6.98 -4.22 14.51
N PHE A 90 -6.47 -4.11 15.74
CA PHE A 90 -6.60 -5.17 16.76
C PHE A 90 -7.15 -4.72 18.11
N GLU A 91 -6.95 -3.45 18.52
CA GLU A 91 -7.33 -2.98 19.87
C GLU A 91 -8.85 -3.00 20.14
N HIS A 92 -9.67 -2.82 19.10
CA HIS A 92 -11.13 -2.73 19.24
C HIS A 92 -11.83 -4.07 19.49
N GLY A 93 -11.11 -5.20 19.37
CA GLY A 93 -11.64 -6.54 19.66
C GLY A 93 -12.68 -7.10 18.69
N GLU A 94 -13.16 -6.30 17.73
CA GLU A 94 -14.18 -6.67 16.74
C GLU A 94 -13.61 -6.66 15.32
N PRO A 95 -14.06 -7.58 14.43
CA PRO A 95 -13.66 -7.56 13.03
C PRO A 95 -14.12 -6.27 12.32
N MET A 96 -13.19 -5.59 11.67
CA MET A 96 -13.53 -4.44 10.82
C MET A 96 -14.20 -4.89 9.51
N GLU A 97 -15.20 -4.14 9.06
CA GLU A 97 -15.83 -4.39 7.76
C GLU A 97 -14.81 -4.23 6.62
N ASN A 98 -14.85 -5.14 5.65
CA ASN A 98 -13.95 -5.15 4.48
C ASN A 98 -12.44 -5.30 4.83
N VAL A 99 -12.12 -5.79 6.03
CA VAL A 99 -10.76 -6.10 6.46
C VAL A 99 -10.60 -7.60 6.67
N MET A 100 -9.53 -8.17 6.14
CA MET A 100 -9.15 -9.55 6.34
C MET A 100 -7.78 -9.61 6.97
N ILE A 101 -7.67 -10.26 8.13
CA ILE A 101 -6.40 -10.47 8.83
C ILE A 101 -6.07 -11.95 8.74
N ARG A 102 -4.85 -12.26 8.29
CA ARG A 102 -4.29 -13.62 8.25
C ARG A 102 -2.98 -13.61 9.04
N GLN A 103 -2.80 -14.60 9.91
CA GLN A 103 -1.62 -14.81 10.74
C GLN A 103 -0.85 -16.04 10.26
#